data_AF-A0A968UKR5-F1
#
_entry.id   AF-A0A968UKR5-F1
#
_cell.length_a   1.000
_cell.length_b   1.000
_cell.length_c   1.000
_cell.angle_alpha   90.00
_cell.angle_beta   90.00
_cell.angle_gamma   90.00
#
_symmetry.space_group_name_H-M   'P 1'
#
loop_
_entity.id
_entity.type
_entity.pdbx_description
1 polymer ?
#
loop_
_entity_poly.entity_id
_entity_poly.type
_entity_poly.pdbx_seq_one_letter_code
_entity_poly.pdbx_strand_id
1 'polypeptide(L)'
;MKLQPVTYQLKEGDTATVHDGFIAQDVEAAMNELGITFSGLNRPQNENDHYSLAYSTFVVPLVNAVKEQQATIEQQASEIASLKERLQRIEALPAR
;
A
#
# COMPACT_ATOMS: atom_id res chain seq x y z
N MET A 1 -5.16 -0.33 3.32
CA MET A 1 -3.96 -1.19 3.17
C MET A 1 -3.71 -1.86 4.51
N LYS A 2 -3.65 -3.20 4.58
CA LYS A 2 -3.59 -3.95 5.85
C LYS A 2 -2.17 -4.13 6.41
N LEU A 3 -1.15 -3.97 5.58
CA LEU A 3 0.24 -4.05 6.02
C LEU A 3 0.59 -2.86 6.91
N GLN A 4 1.07 -3.14 8.11
CA GLN A 4 1.53 -2.14 9.06
C GLN A 4 3.06 -2.17 9.12
N PRO A 5 3.75 -1.03 8.94
CA PRO A 5 5.17 -0.97 9.23
C PRO A 5 5.40 -1.19 10.74
N VAL A 6 6.49 -1.87 11.06
CA VAL A 6 6.92 -2.12 12.43
C VAL A 6 8.36 -1.68 12.61
N THR A 7 8.69 -1.36 13.85
CA THR A 7 10.05 -1.07 14.27
C THR A 7 10.53 -2.23 15.15
N TYR A 8 11.70 -2.80 14.85
CA TYR A 8 12.22 -3.98 15.54
C TYR A 8 13.74 -3.96 15.69
N GLN A 9 14.24 -4.78 16.62
CA GLN A 9 15.65 -5.10 16.77
C GLN A 9 15.83 -6.59 16.48
N LEU A 10 16.97 -6.97 15.90
CA LEU A 10 17.29 -8.36 15.68
C LEU A 10 17.58 -9.06 17.02
N LYS A 11 17.23 -10.34 17.13
CA LYS A 11 17.57 -11.15 18.31
C LYS A 11 19.03 -11.60 18.31
N GLU A 12 19.62 -11.71 17.13
CA GLU A 12 20.99 -12.16 16.89
C GLU A 12 21.63 -11.27 15.82
N GLY A 13 22.95 -11.07 15.91
CA GLY A 13 23.69 -10.15 15.03
C GLY A 13 23.71 -8.72 15.58
N ASP A 14 23.34 -7.74 14.75
CA ASP A 14 23.27 -6.34 15.17
C ASP A 14 21.97 -6.08 15.95
N THR A 15 22.06 -6.23 17.27
CA THR A 15 20.95 -6.02 18.20
C THR A 15 20.82 -4.56 18.66
N ALA A 16 21.81 -3.71 18.35
CA ALA A 16 21.82 -2.31 18.74
C ALA A 16 21.07 -1.44 17.72
N THR A 17 21.08 -1.85 16.46
CA THR A 17 20.36 -1.14 15.40
C THR A 17 18.86 -1.39 15.47
N VAL A 18 18.11 -0.30 15.41
CA VAL A 18 16.66 -0.32 15.26
C VAL A 18 16.33 -0.27 13.77
N HIS A 19 15.53 -1.23 13.32
CA HIS A 19 15.12 -1.36 11.93
C HIS A 19 13.63 -1.05 11.77
N ASP A 20 13.28 -0.37 10.69
CA ASP A 20 11.90 -0.23 10.25
C ASP A 20 11.62 -1.20 9.10
N GLY A 21 10.47 -1.85 9.12
CA GLY A 21 10.16 -2.84 8.10
C GLY A 21 8.77 -3.44 8.19
N PHE A 22 8.60 -4.59 7.53
CA PHE A 22 7.38 -5.38 7.56
C PHE A 22 7.70 -6.78 8.05
N ILE A 23 6.74 -7.40 8.73
CA ILE A 23 6.81 -8.81 9.10
C ILE A 23 6.45 -9.65 7.87
N ALA A 24 7.33 -10.56 7.48
CA ALA A 24 7.16 -11.38 6.28
C ALA A 24 5.90 -12.26 6.32
N GLN A 25 5.53 -12.75 7.51
CA GLN A 25 4.31 -13.53 7.74
C GLN A 25 3.04 -12.67 7.58
N ASP A 26 3.09 -11.41 8.00
CA ASP A 26 1.96 -10.47 7.81
C ASP A 26 1.81 -10.12 6.32
N VAL A 27 2.94 -10.00 5.61
CA VAL A 27 2.94 -9.86 4.14
C VAL A 27 2.30 -11.08 3.50
N GLU A 28 2.69 -12.30 3.88
CA GLU A 28 2.07 -13.53 3.40
C GLU A 28 0.56 -13.57 3.62
N ALA A 29 0.11 -13.28 4.84
CA ALA A 29 -1.30 -13.28 5.20
C ALA A 29 -2.10 -12.27 4.36
N ALA A 30 -1.55 -11.06 4.16
CA ALA A 30 -2.19 -10.05 3.32
C ALA A 30 -2.25 -10.47 1.84
N MET A 31 -1.20 -11.09 1.31
CA MET A 31 -1.19 -11.59 -0.06
C MET A 31 -2.21 -12.71 -0.27
N ASN A 32 -2.32 -13.63 0.69
CA ASN A 32 -3.29 -14.71 0.67
C ASN A 32 -4.74 -14.19 0.73
N GLU A 33 -5.01 -13.19 1.56
CA GLU A 33 -6.34 -12.56 1.64
C GLU A 33 -6.74 -11.90 0.32
N LEU A 34 -5.77 -11.28 -0.36
CA LEU A 34 -5.98 -10.62 -1.64
C LEU A 34 -5.94 -11.58 -2.84
N GLY A 35 -5.61 -12.85 -2.64
CA GLY A 35 -5.49 -13.85 -3.71
C GLY A 35 -4.36 -13.54 -4.69
N ILE A 36 -3.30 -12.85 -4.26
CA ILE A 36 -2.17 -12.44 -5.11
C ILE A 36 -0.89 -13.14 -4.68
N THR A 37 0.03 -13.29 -5.63
CA THR A 37 1.39 -13.77 -5.37
C THR A 37 2.37 -12.60 -5.33
N PHE A 38 3.31 -12.65 -4.38
CA PHE A 38 4.37 -11.64 -4.28
C PHE A 38 5.73 -12.34 -4.38
N SER A 39 6.46 -12.05 -5.46
CA SER A 39 7.77 -12.64 -5.74
C SER A 39 8.86 -12.20 -4.76
N GLY A 40 8.62 -11.13 -4.00
CA GLY A 40 9.52 -10.67 -2.96
C GLY A 40 9.46 -11.42 -1.64
N LEU A 41 8.49 -12.31 -1.47
CA LEU A 41 8.33 -13.11 -0.26
C LEU A 41 8.97 -14.48 -0.46
N ASN A 42 10.02 -14.75 0.29
CA ASN A 42 10.61 -16.09 0.37
C ASN A 42 10.04 -16.82 1.59
N ARG A 43 9.41 -17.97 1.31
CA ARG A 43 8.89 -18.87 2.33
C ARG A 43 9.95 -19.90 2.71
N PRO A 44 10.05 -20.29 3.99
CA PRO A 44 10.93 -21.36 4.40
C PRO A 44 10.53 -22.68 3.71
N GLN A 45 11.51 -23.44 3.24
CA GLN A 45 11.28 -24.77 2.62
C GLN A 45 11.47 -25.91 3.62
N ASN A 46 12.12 -25.64 4.74
CA ASN A 46 12.36 -26.58 5.83
C ASN A 46 12.49 -25.82 7.17
N GLU A 47 12.60 -26.56 8.28
CA GLU A 47 12.63 -26.01 9.64
C GLU A 47 13.84 -25.10 9.94
N ASN A 48 14.90 -25.17 9.13
CA ASN A 48 16.10 -24.34 9.28
C ASN A 48 16.08 -23.07 8.39
N ASP A 49 15.07 -22.93 7.53
CA ASP A 49 14.93 -21.76 6.68
C ASP A 49 14.15 -20.65 7.38
N HIS A 50 14.40 -19.40 6.97
CA HIS A 50 13.70 -18.25 7.49
C HIS A 50 12.80 -17.61 6.44
N TYR A 51 11.71 -17.01 6.90
CA TYR A 51 11.00 -16.04 6.09
C TYR A 51 11.90 -14.84 5.78
N SER A 52 11.88 -14.38 4.52
CA SER A 52 12.57 -13.14 4.15
C SER A 52 11.80 -12.34 3.11
N LEU A 53 12.07 -11.03 3.09
CA LEU A 53 11.48 -10.07 2.16
C LEU A 53 12.56 -9.41 1.31
N ALA A 54 12.37 -9.39 -0.01
CA ALA A 54 13.19 -8.63 -0.94
C ALA A 54 12.61 -7.22 -1.14
N TYR A 55 13.08 -6.24 -0.37
CA TYR A 55 12.51 -4.88 -0.37
C TYR A 55 12.47 -4.20 -1.75
N SER A 56 13.45 -4.48 -2.61
CA SER A 56 13.50 -3.95 -3.98
C SER A 56 12.31 -4.37 -4.84
N THR A 57 11.71 -5.52 -4.56
CA THR A 57 10.56 -6.04 -5.33
C THR A 57 9.25 -5.31 -5.02
N PHE A 58 9.17 -4.54 -3.92
CA PHE A 58 8.01 -3.70 -3.63
C PHE A 58 7.91 -2.48 -4.55
N VAL A 59 9.01 -2.05 -5.20
CA VAL A 59 9.03 -0.83 -6.00
C VAL A 59 8.03 -0.89 -7.15
N VAL A 60 8.00 -2.00 -7.90
CA VAL A 60 7.08 -2.17 -9.05
C VAL A 60 5.60 -2.11 -8.65
N PRO A 61 5.11 -2.91 -7.67
CA PRO A 61 3.73 -2.82 -7.24
C PRO A 61 3.40 -1.47 -6.60
N LEU A 62 4.34 -0.81 -5.91
CA LEU A 62 4.13 0.54 -5.39
C LEU A 62 3.94 1.57 -6.51
N VAL A 63 4.73 1.49 -7.58
CA VAL A 63 4.55 2.37 -8.76
C VAL A 63 3.17 2.17 -9.39
N ASN A 64 2.70 0.93 -9.49
CA ASN A 64 1.36 0.65 -10.00
C ASN A 64 0.27 1.20 -9.07
N ALA A 65 0.40 0.99 -7.75
CA ALA A 65 -0.54 1.54 -6.77
C ALA A 65 -0.61 3.08 -6.84
N VAL A 66 0.52 3.76 -7.00
CA VAL A 66 0.56 5.23 -7.17
C VAL A 66 -0.11 5.65 -8.48
N LYS A 67 0.06 4.91 -9.57
CA LYS A 67 -0.63 5.19 -10.84
C LYS A 67 -2.15 5.05 -10.72
N GLU A 68 -2.63 3.98 -10.10
CA GLU A 68 -4.05 3.75 -9.85
C GLU A 68 -4.65 4.83 -8.94
N GLN A 69 -3.91 5.22 -7.90
CA GLN A 69 -4.29 6.31 -7.01
C GLN A 69 -4.34 7.65 -7.77
N GLN A 70 -3.38 7.92 -8.65
CA GLN A 70 -3.36 9.14 -9.47
C GLN A 70 -4.57 9.21 -10.41
N ALA A 71 -4.94 8.10 -11.06
CA ALA A 71 -6.14 8.03 -11.88
C ALA A 71 -7.42 8.30 -11.05
N THR A 72 -7.48 7.77 -9.83
CA THR A 72 -8.60 8.04 -8.91
C THR A 72 -8.67 9.53 -8.53
N ILE A 73 -7.53 10.16 -8.24
CA ILE A 73 -7.46 11.59 -7.91
C ILE A 73 -7.95 12.44 -9.09
N GLU A 74 -7.53 12.13 -10.31
CA GLU A 74 -7.95 12.84 -11.52
C GLU A 74 -9.45 12.72 -11.77
N GLN A 75 -10.01 11.51 -11.59
CA GLN A 75 -11.45 11.28 -11.69
C GLN A 75 -12.22 12.10 -10.65
N GLN A 76 -11.79 12.06 -9.39
CA GLN A 76 -12.41 12.83 -8.30
C GLN A 76 -12.32 14.33 -8.55
N ALA A 77 -11.19 14.83 -9.05
CA ALA A 77 -11.02 16.25 -9.37
C ALA A 77 -11.99 16.71 -10.47
N SER A 78 -12.20 15.89 -11.51
CA SER A 78 -13.17 16.14 -12.58
C SER A 78 -14.61 16.17 -12.05
N GLU A 79 -14.97 15.21 -11.21
CA GLU A 79 -16.29 15.16 -10.58
C GLU A 79 -16.54 16.39 -9.69
N ILE A 80 -15.56 16.77 -8.88
CA ILE A 80 -15.63 17.98 -8.04
C ILE A 80 -15.82 19.23 -8.90
N ALA A 81 -15.12 19.36 -10.02
CA ALA A 81 -15.29 20.48 -10.93
C ALA A 81 -16.71 20.55 -11.50
N SER A 82 -17.25 19.42 -11.96
CA SER A 82 -18.62 19.34 -12.47
C SER A 82 -19.67 19.66 -11.40
N LEU A 83 -19.50 19.14 -10.19
CA LEU A 83 -20.40 19.42 -9.07
C LEU A 83 -20.37 20.90 -8.66
N LYS A 84 -19.20 21.53 -8.64
CA LYS A 84 -19.05 22.96 -8.37
C LYS A 84 -19.76 23.82 -9.42
N GLU A 85 -19.63 23.47 -10.70
CA GLU A 85 -20.33 24.18 -11.77
C GLU A 85 -21.86 24.06 -11.63
N ARG A 86 -22.36 22.85 -11.32
CA ARG A 86 -23.79 22.63 -11.09
C ARG A 86 -24.30 23.42 -9.89
N LEU A 87 -23.53 23.46 -8.81
CA LEU A 87 -23.88 24.23 -7.61
C LEU A 87 -23.99 25.71 -7.93
N GLN A 88 -23.00 26.29 -8.63
CA GLN A 88 -23.03 27.69 -9.07
C GLN A 88 -24.26 28.02 -9.92
N ARG A 89 -24.66 27.12 -10.83
CA ARG A 89 -25.88 27.33 -11.63
C ARG A 89 -27.14 27.36 -10.78
N ILE A 90 -27.24 26.51 -9.75
CA ILE A 90 -28.38 26.47 -8.83
C ILE A 90 -28.40 27.73 -7.96
N GLU A 91 -27.26 28.14 -7.43
CA GLU A 91 -27.14 29.34 -6.60
C GLU A 91 -27.41 30.64 -7.38
N ALA A 92 -27.16 30.65 -8.69
CA ALA A 92 -27.46 31.77 -9.58
C ALA A 92 -28.94 31.85 -10.00
N LEU A 93 -29.78 30.86 -9.67
CA LEU A 93 -31.20 30.93 -9.94
C LEU A 93 -31.83 32.00 -9.02
N PRO A 94 -32.60 32.96 -9.56
CA PRO A 94 -33.28 33.93 -8.72
C PRO A 94 -34.24 33.20 -7.79
N ALA A 95 -34.21 33.56 -6.50
CA ALA A 95 -35.17 33.08 -5.52
C ALA A 95 -36.59 33.38 -6.02
N ARG A 96 -37.45 32.36 -6.02
CA ARG A 96 -38.88 32.51 -6.32
C ARG A 96 -39.59 33.24 -5.19
#